data_AF-A0A3M0HXT5-F1
#
_entry.id   AF-A0A3M0HXT5-F1
#
_cell.length_a   1.000
_cell.length_b   1.000
_cell.length_c   1.000
_cell.angle_alpha   90.00
_cell.angle_beta   90.00
_cell.angle_gamma   90.00
#
_symmetry.space_group_name_H-M   'P 1'
#
loop_
_entity.id
_entity.type
_entity.pdbx_description
1 polymer ?
#
loop_
_entity_poly.entity_id
_entity_poly.type
_entity_poly.pdbx_seq_one_letter_code
_entity_poly.pdbx_strand_id
1 'polypeptide(L)'
;MAMQDAVDDPNRQGTQAWFSNPTNDFTGKGVCGDPEQVHGIVETLVDSGNPMTDFPILKNSGLSAQLFHPKIGGAYLYADSLEHTMANMGL
;
A
#
# COMPACT_ATOMS: atom_id res chain seq x y z
N MET A 1 -5.38 -10.69 -10.26
CA MET A 1 -6.55 -10.68 -11.17
C MET A 1 -7.61 -9.71 -10.68
N ALA A 2 -8.18 -9.85 -9.48
CA ALA A 2 -9.27 -8.98 -9.00
C ALA A 2 -9.10 -7.45 -9.21
N MET A 3 -7.92 -6.88 -8.94
CA MET A 3 -7.68 -5.44 -9.14
C MET A 3 -7.48 -5.04 -10.61
N GLN A 4 -6.93 -5.93 -11.43
CA GLN A 4 -6.86 -5.71 -12.88
C GLN A 4 -8.26 -5.72 -13.48
N ASP A 5 -9.09 -6.69 -13.08
CA ASP A 5 -10.46 -6.82 -13.55
C ASP A 5 -11.30 -5.57 -13.21
N ALA A 6 -11.04 -4.95 -12.04
CA ALA A 6 -11.69 -3.70 -11.62
C ALA A 6 -11.32 -2.50 -12.52
N VAL A 7 -10.13 -2.50 -13.10
CA VAL A 7 -9.67 -1.48 -14.06
C VAL A 7 -10.17 -1.77 -15.47
N ASP A 8 -10.39 -3.04 -15.81
CA ASP A 8 -10.90 -3.41 -17.13
C ASP A 8 -12.35 -2.94 -17.35
N ASP A 9 -13.19 -2.85 -16.32
CA ASP A 9 -14.57 -2.36 -16.44
C ASP A 9 -14.67 -0.91 -16.98
N PRO A 10 -14.06 0.10 -16.34
CA PRO A 10 -14.07 1.46 -16.89
C PRO A 10 -13.37 1.54 -18.26
N ASN A 11 -12.31 0.76 -18.49
CA ASN A 11 -11.62 0.73 -19.79
C ASN A 11 -12.54 0.23 -20.92
N ARG A 12 -13.40 -0.79 -20.66
CA ARG A 12 -14.43 -1.24 -21.62
C ARG A 12 -15.49 -0.17 -21.91
N GLN A 13 -15.69 0.76 -20.98
CA GLN A 13 -16.61 1.88 -21.11
C GLN A 13 -15.93 3.13 -21.73
N GLY A 14 -14.67 3.00 -22.17
CA GLY A 14 -13.91 4.09 -22.78
C GLY A 14 -13.30 5.09 -21.79
N THR A 15 -13.35 4.79 -20.49
CA THR A 15 -12.67 5.59 -19.45
C THR A 15 -11.31 4.98 -19.17
N GLN A 16 -10.24 5.77 -19.35
CA GLN A 16 -8.89 5.29 -19.09
C GLN A 16 -8.66 5.09 -17.59
N ALA A 17 -8.30 3.88 -17.21
CA ALA A 17 -7.89 3.51 -15.87
C ALA A 17 -6.67 2.60 -15.91
N TRP A 18 -5.84 2.67 -14.88
CA TRP A 18 -4.62 1.88 -14.74
C TRP A 18 -4.58 1.20 -13.38
N PHE A 19 -4.14 -0.06 -13.37
CA PHE A 19 -3.79 -0.76 -12.15
C PHE A 19 -2.26 -0.77 -12.04
N SER A 20 -1.73 -0.06 -11.05
CA SER A 20 -0.33 -0.17 -10.66
C SER A 20 -0.17 -1.46 -9.87
N ASN A 21 0.45 -2.47 -10.49
CA ASN A 21 0.65 -3.79 -9.90
C ASN A 21 2.00 -3.84 -9.14
N PRO A 22 2.00 -3.85 -7.80
CA PRO A 22 3.22 -3.75 -6.99
C PRO A 22 3.93 -5.09 -6.77
N THR A 23 3.42 -6.19 -7.34
CA THR A 23 3.88 -7.55 -6.98
C THR A 23 5.40 -7.72 -7.16
N ASN A 24 5.95 -7.19 -8.27
CA ASN A 24 7.38 -7.32 -8.54
C ASN A 24 8.21 -6.44 -7.61
N ASP A 25 7.79 -5.19 -7.38
CA ASP A 25 8.49 -4.25 -6.51
C ASP A 25 8.58 -4.76 -5.07
N PHE A 26 7.54 -5.46 -4.59
CA PHE A 26 7.47 -6.01 -3.23
C PHE A 26 8.06 -7.41 -3.08
N THR A 27 8.62 -8.00 -4.14
CA THR A 27 9.18 -9.36 -4.07
C THR A 27 10.33 -9.43 -3.06
N GLY A 28 10.15 -10.24 -2.02
CA GLY A 28 11.12 -10.39 -0.92
C GLY A 28 11.18 -9.21 0.07
N LYS A 29 10.26 -8.24 -0.03
CA LYS A 29 10.24 -7.00 0.79
C LYS A 29 9.17 -6.98 1.88
N GLY A 30 8.64 -8.15 2.26
CA GLY A 30 7.61 -8.26 3.31
C GLY A 30 8.10 -7.88 4.73
N VAL A 31 7.26 -8.15 5.73
CA VAL A 31 7.48 -7.86 7.17
C VAL A 31 8.76 -8.45 7.75
N CYS A 32 9.40 -9.41 7.07
CA CYS A 32 10.69 -9.99 7.44
C CYS A 32 11.72 -9.93 6.31
N GLY A 33 11.59 -8.98 5.38
CA GLY A 33 12.60 -8.74 4.35
C GLY A 33 13.92 -8.27 4.95
N ASP A 34 15.02 -8.42 4.19
CA ASP A 34 16.36 -7.96 4.60
C ASP A 34 16.89 -6.90 3.60
N PRO A 35 16.94 -5.61 3.97
CA PRO A 35 16.41 -5.01 5.20
C PRO A 35 14.86 -4.93 5.19
N GLU A 36 14.22 -4.87 6.35
CA GLU A 36 12.75 -4.83 6.47
C GLU A 36 12.20 -3.48 5.95
N GLN A 37 11.37 -3.52 4.91
CA GLN A 37 10.85 -2.32 4.23
C GLN A 37 9.38 -2.01 4.54
N VAL A 38 8.61 -2.99 5.01
CA VAL A 38 7.18 -2.84 5.29
C VAL A 38 6.95 -3.09 6.78
N HIS A 39 6.11 -2.29 7.42
CA HIS A 39 5.78 -2.52 8.82
C HIS A 39 5.02 -3.84 9.00
N GLY A 40 5.43 -4.61 10.00
CA GLY A 40 4.60 -5.64 10.60
C GLY A 40 3.49 -5.05 11.47
N ILE A 41 3.19 -5.73 12.57
CA ILE A 41 2.25 -5.21 13.56
C ILE A 41 2.93 -4.08 14.35
N VAL A 42 2.32 -2.90 14.34
CA VAL A 42 2.79 -1.76 15.14
C VAL A 42 1.80 -1.54 16.28
N GLU A 43 2.26 -1.75 17.51
CA GLU A 43 1.44 -1.59 18.73
C GLU A 43 1.70 -0.25 19.42
N THR A 44 2.81 0.41 19.11
CA THR A 44 3.16 1.70 19.69
C THR A 44 2.35 2.82 19.04
N LEU A 45 1.54 3.48 19.85
CA LEU A 45 0.79 4.68 19.45
C LEU A 45 1.70 5.91 19.48
N VAL A 46 1.38 6.89 18.64
CA VAL A 46 1.89 8.26 18.75
C VAL A 46 0.84 9.11 19.48
N ASP A 47 1.24 10.22 20.09
CA ASP A 47 0.35 11.07 20.91
C ASP A 47 -0.92 11.53 20.17
N SER A 48 -0.84 11.68 18.84
CA SER A 48 -1.98 12.06 17.99
C SER A 48 -2.85 10.89 17.53
N GLY A 49 -2.47 9.64 17.83
CA GLY A 49 -3.17 8.45 17.36
C GLY A 49 -4.24 7.99 18.35
N ASN A 50 -5.48 7.90 17.89
CA ASN A 50 -6.56 7.29 18.67
C ASN A 50 -7.21 6.16 17.85
N PRO A 51 -6.64 4.95 17.85
CA PRO A 51 -7.14 3.83 17.04
C PRO A 51 -8.62 3.52 17.26
N MET A 52 -9.13 3.79 18.47
CA MET A 52 -10.54 3.59 18.82
C MET A 52 -11.49 4.46 17.98
N THR A 53 -11.02 5.63 17.55
CA THR A 53 -11.76 6.61 16.75
C THR A 53 -11.37 6.51 15.28
N ASP A 54 -10.07 6.42 14.99
CA ASP A 54 -9.53 6.55 13.63
C ASP A 54 -9.72 5.27 12.80
N PHE A 55 -9.70 4.11 13.46
CA PHE A 55 -9.85 2.81 12.82
C PHE A 55 -10.81 1.93 13.63
N PRO A 56 -12.14 2.09 13.48
CA PRO A 56 -13.14 1.36 14.26
C PRO A 56 -12.98 -0.17 14.21
N ILE A 57 -12.40 -0.69 13.11
CA ILE A 57 -12.07 -2.11 12.93
C ILE A 57 -10.91 -2.59 13.80
N LEU A 58 -10.02 -1.69 14.25
CA LEU A 58 -8.86 -1.94 15.11
C LEU A 58 -9.12 -1.56 16.58
N LYS A 59 -10.33 -1.10 16.89
CA LYS A 59 -10.73 -0.61 18.21
C LYS A 59 -10.36 -1.59 19.33
N ASN A 60 -10.57 -2.88 19.13
CA ASN A 60 -10.32 -3.87 20.18
C ASN A 60 -8.91 -4.47 20.18
N SER A 61 -8.07 -4.11 19.20
CA SER A 61 -6.73 -4.70 19.04
C SER A 61 -5.60 -3.79 19.51
N GLY A 62 -5.89 -2.51 19.82
CA GLY A 62 -4.89 -1.56 20.31
C GLY A 62 -3.78 -1.24 19.30
N LEU A 63 -4.01 -1.57 18.02
CA LEU A 63 -3.01 -1.43 16.96
C LEU A 63 -2.86 0.03 16.52
N SER A 64 -1.62 0.43 16.28
CA SER A 64 -1.28 1.75 15.78
C SER A 64 -1.65 1.90 14.31
N ALA A 65 -2.32 2.99 13.95
CA ALA A 65 -2.56 3.36 12.54
C ALA A 65 -1.27 3.39 11.69
N GLN A 66 -0.11 3.56 12.34
CA GLN A 66 1.20 3.50 11.71
C GLN A 66 1.49 2.15 11.00
N LEU A 67 0.75 1.08 11.32
CA LEU A 67 0.84 -0.19 10.60
C LEU A 67 0.48 -0.05 9.10
N PHE A 68 -0.29 0.98 8.73
CA PHE A 68 -0.67 1.26 7.34
C PHE A 68 0.30 2.20 6.63
N HIS A 69 1.23 2.84 7.35
CA HIS A 69 2.25 3.67 6.74
C HIS A 69 3.43 2.80 6.31
N PRO A 70 4.09 3.10 5.18
CA PRO A 70 5.32 2.41 4.83
C PRO A 70 6.48 2.93 5.70
N LYS A 71 7.49 2.08 5.94
CA LYS A 71 8.82 2.58 6.32
C LYS A 71 9.40 3.38 5.16
N ILE A 72 10.46 4.16 5.39
CA ILE A 72 11.09 4.99 4.34
C ILE A 72 11.37 4.16 3.08
N GLY A 73 12.00 2.99 3.20
CA GLY A 73 12.27 2.19 2.02
C GLY A 73 11.06 1.45 1.45
N GLY A 74 10.02 1.20 2.26
CA GLY A 74 8.71 0.77 1.74
C GLY A 74 8.01 1.84 0.91
N ALA A 75 8.21 3.13 1.24
CA ALA A 75 7.61 4.24 0.50
C ALA A 75 8.16 4.28 -0.94
N TYR A 76 9.45 3.98 -1.12
CA TYR A 76 10.04 3.83 -2.44
C TYR A 76 9.40 2.68 -3.24
N LEU A 77 9.04 1.55 -2.62
CA LEU A 77 8.37 0.46 -3.35
C LEU A 77 7.00 0.87 -3.91
N TYR A 78 6.24 1.66 -3.15
CA TYR A 78 4.98 2.23 -3.65
C TYR A 78 5.23 3.25 -4.76
N ALA A 79 6.28 4.06 -4.64
CA ALA A 79 6.66 5.03 -5.66
C ALA A 79 7.10 4.34 -6.96
N ASP A 80 7.99 3.36 -6.88
CA ASP A 80 8.48 2.57 -8.03
C ASP A 80 7.32 1.93 -8.79
N SER A 81 6.35 1.34 -8.07
CA SER A 81 5.18 0.74 -8.70
C SER A 81 4.32 1.74 -9.47
N LEU A 82 4.17 2.95 -8.93
CA LEU A 82 3.47 4.05 -9.59
C LEU A 82 4.28 4.59 -10.77
N GLU A 83 5.59 4.79 -10.61
CA GLU A 83 6.49 5.29 -11.64
C GLU A 83 6.54 4.35 -12.84
N HIS A 84 6.64 3.03 -12.62
CA HIS A 84 6.53 2.04 -13.69
C HIS A 84 5.20 2.14 -14.45
N THR A 85 4.10 2.43 -13.74
CA THR A 85 2.78 2.61 -14.36
C THR A 85 2.74 3.90 -15.18
N MET A 86 3.25 5.00 -14.64
CA MET A 86 3.33 6.30 -15.32
C MET A 86 4.23 6.26 -16.55
N ALA A 87 5.37 5.56 -16.48
CA ALA A 87 6.24 5.34 -17.62
C ALA A 87 5.51 4.60 -18.76
N ASN A 88 4.68 3.60 -18.43
CA ASN A 88 3.83 2.91 -19.42
C ASN A 88 2.71 3.80 -19.99
N MET A 89 2.34 4.87 -19.27
CA MET A 89 1.44 5.92 -19.75
C MET A 89 2.16 6.96 -20.63
N GLY A 90 3.50 6.97 -20.64
CA GLY A 90 4.32 7.99 -21.29
C GLY A 90 4.41 9.30 -20.52
N LEU A 91 4.26 9.24 -19.19
CA LEU A 91 4.41 10.38 -18.25
C LEU A 91 5.80 10.41 -17.61
#